data_AF-C7ZIQ3-F1
#
_entry.id   AF-C7ZIQ3-F1
#
_cell.length_a   1.000
_cell.length_b   1.000
_cell.length_c   1.000
_cell.angle_alpha   90.00
_cell.angle_beta   90.00
_cell.angle_gamma   90.00
#
_symmetry.space_group_name_H-M   'P 1'
#
loop_
_entity.id
_entity.type
_entity.pdbx_description
1 polymer ?
#
loop_
_entity_poly.entity_id
_entity_poly.type
_entity_poly.pdbx_seq_one_letter_code
_entity_poly.pdbx_strand_id
1 'polypeptide(L)'
;MLDLRKRIALAQLPSHTGADQSLALAAGWLQHCTIYHEVCCSNQDRSFRPSRLLYVENDAVCLHTVQKMPKRVLYLTLSHCWGKLHILRLLESNEDSFHIDIRMQSLPQTFQDAIKITRRLGFSYLWIDSLCIIQDSKEDWLREAALMGKIYKNAACNIAAPDASSGQQ
;
A
#
# COMPACT_ATOMS: atom_id res chain seq x y z
N MET A 1 -13.67 34.38 -8.74
CA MET A 1 -13.91 33.50 -7.57
C MET A 1 -15.33 32.94 -7.67
N LEU A 2 -15.53 31.94 -8.53
CA LEU A 2 -16.78 31.20 -8.65
C LEU A 2 -16.47 29.82 -9.27
N ASP A 3 -16.86 28.80 -8.51
CA ASP A 3 -17.23 27.46 -8.94
C ASP A 3 -16.13 26.41 -9.24
N LEU A 4 -15.31 26.11 -8.22
CA LEU A 4 -14.59 24.82 -8.13
C LEU A 4 -15.52 23.62 -7.82
N ARG A 5 -16.85 23.83 -7.74
CA ARG A 5 -17.85 22.78 -7.43
C ARG A 5 -18.48 22.11 -8.67
N LYS A 6 -18.05 22.43 -9.89
CA LYS A 6 -18.69 21.93 -11.14
C LYS A 6 -17.87 20.98 -12.03
N ARG A 7 -16.80 20.34 -11.53
CA ARG A 7 -16.02 19.37 -12.33
C ARG A 7 -15.78 18.00 -11.68
N ILE A 8 -16.59 17.61 -10.71
CA ILE A 8 -16.89 16.20 -10.55
C ILE A 8 -18.25 16.03 -11.22
N ALA A 9 -18.22 15.81 -12.54
CA ALA A 9 -19.40 15.24 -13.18
C ALA A 9 -19.79 14.04 -12.32
N LEU A 10 -21.08 13.89 -12.02
CA LEU A 10 -21.67 12.66 -11.49
C LEU A 10 -21.45 11.56 -12.54
N ALA A 11 -20.19 11.15 -12.74
CA ALA A 11 -19.86 9.87 -13.29
C ALA A 11 -20.61 8.89 -12.40
N GLN A 12 -21.50 8.12 -13.02
CA GLN A 12 -22.27 7.08 -12.34
C GLN A 12 -21.29 6.33 -11.43
N LEU A 13 -21.40 6.57 -10.12
CA LEU A 13 -20.52 5.93 -9.16
C LEU A 13 -20.80 4.43 -9.30
N PRO A 14 -19.78 3.61 -9.58
CA PRO A 14 -19.99 2.18 -9.72
C PRO A 14 -20.61 1.59 -8.46
N SER A 15 -21.30 0.46 -8.60
CA SER A 15 -21.99 -0.21 -7.49
C SER A 15 -21.07 -0.63 -6.35
N HIS A 16 -19.75 -0.71 -6.57
CA HIS A 16 -18.75 -0.99 -5.54
C HIS A 16 -17.41 -0.30 -5.82
N THR A 17 -16.62 -0.10 -4.76
CA THR A 17 -15.32 0.61 -4.80
C THR A 17 -14.24 -0.14 -5.58
N GLY A 18 -14.35 -1.46 -5.71
CA GLY A 18 -13.42 -2.29 -6.50
C GLY A 18 -13.65 -2.27 -8.02
N ALA A 19 -14.68 -1.56 -8.51
CA ALA A 19 -15.01 -1.54 -9.93
C ALA A 19 -13.94 -0.84 -10.77
N ASP A 20 -13.83 -1.21 -12.04
CA ASP A 20 -12.81 -0.65 -12.93
C ASP A 20 -12.91 0.86 -13.09
N GLN A 21 -14.14 1.40 -13.16
CA GLN A 21 -14.32 2.85 -13.26
C GLN A 21 -13.91 3.57 -11.96
N SER A 22 -14.12 2.95 -10.79
CA SER A 22 -13.70 3.50 -9.49
C SER A 22 -12.17 3.59 -9.42
N LEU A 23 -11.47 2.57 -9.90
CA LEU A 23 -10.01 2.55 -9.91
C LEU A 23 -9.41 3.46 -10.98
N ALA A 24 -10.04 3.57 -12.15
CA ALA A 24 -9.66 4.56 -13.16
C ALA A 24 -9.83 6.00 -12.65
N LEU A 25 -10.92 6.26 -11.92
CA LEU A 25 -11.15 7.55 -11.28
C LEU A 25 -10.09 7.85 -10.22
N ALA A 26 -9.79 6.87 -9.36
CA ALA A 26 -8.74 7.00 -8.34
C ALA A 26 -7.36 7.24 -8.96
N ALA A 27 -7.01 6.54 -10.04
CA ALA A 27 -5.79 6.77 -10.80
C ALA A 27 -5.73 8.20 -11.36
N GLY A 28 -6.83 8.69 -11.94
CA GLY A 28 -6.95 10.06 -12.43
C GLY A 28 -6.79 11.11 -11.33
N TRP A 29 -7.38 10.89 -10.16
CA TRP A 29 -7.21 11.77 -9.00
C TRP A 29 -5.78 11.76 -8.47
N LEU A 30 -5.15 10.60 -8.38
CA LEU A 30 -3.77 10.48 -7.95
C LEU A 30 -2.83 11.20 -8.92
N GLN A 31 -3.00 10.97 -10.22
CA GLN A 31 -2.24 11.66 -11.26
C GLN A 31 -2.42 13.18 -11.17
N HIS A 32 -3.66 13.66 -11.03
CA HIS A 32 -3.95 15.08 -10.86
C HIS A 32 -3.27 15.66 -9.62
N CYS A 33 -3.34 14.96 -8.49
CA CYS A 33 -2.67 15.36 -7.26
C CYS A 33 -1.15 15.49 -7.45
N THR A 34 -0.52 14.49 -8.09
CA THR A 34 0.93 14.50 -8.32
C THR A 34 1.42 15.58 -9.28
N ILE A 35 0.56 16.06 -10.19
CA ILE A 35 0.93 17.06 -11.20
C ILE A 35 0.61 18.49 -10.72
N TYR A 36 -0.53 18.68 -10.07
CA TYR A 36 -1.09 20.03 -9.83
C TYR A 36 -1.07 20.46 -8.36
N HIS A 37 -0.83 19.56 -7.40
CA HIS A 37 -0.78 19.92 -5.98
C HIS A 37 0.65 19.93 -5.44
N GLU A 38 1.27 21.11 -5.47
CA GLU A 38 2.63 21.32 -4.94
C GLU A 38 2.76 20.90 -3.47
N VAL A 39 1.76 21.22 -2.63
CA VAL A 39 1.77 20.88 -1.19
C VAL A 39 1.76 19.36 -0.95
N CYS A 40 1.09 18.60 -1.83
CA CYS A 40 1.03 17.14 -1.74
C CYS A 40 2.36 16.50 -2.15
N CYS A 41 3.09 17.11 -3.09
CA CYS A 41 4.34 16.58 -3.62
C CYS A 41 5.59 17.09 -2.89
N SER A 42 5.53 18.27 -2.27
CA SER A 42 6.67 18.94 -1.63
C SER A 42 6.95 18.46 -0.21
N ASN A 43 5.96 17.85 0.46
CA ASN A 43 6.10 17.38 1.84
C ASN A 43 6.77 16.00 1.98
N GLN A 44 7.12 15.36 0.87
CA GLN A 44 7.80 14.07 0.86
C GLN A 44 9.32 14.24 1.00
N ASP A 45 9.91 13.60 2.00
CA ASP A 45 11.34 13.39 2.10
C ASP A 45 11.78 12.37 1.05
N ARG A 46 12.29 12.87 -0.08
CA ARG A 46 12.76 12.05 -1.21
C ARG A 46 13.99 11.20 -0.90
N SER A 47 14.63 11.41 0.26
CA SER A 47 15.78 10.61 0.71
C SER A 47 15.36 9.43 1.59
N PHE A 48 14.18 9.51 2.19
CA PHE A 48 13.65 8.46 3.04
C PHE A 48 13.31 7.20 2.24
N ARG A 49 13.67 6.05 2.81
CA ARG A 49 13.34 4.72 2.26
C ARG A 49 12.92 3.81 3.41
N PRO A 50 11.75 3.13 3.34
CA PRO A 50 11.40 2.09 4.29
C PRO A 50 12.43 0.96 4.29
N SER A 51 12.59 0.29 5.43
CA SER A 51 13.52 -0.85 5.56
C SER A 51 13.10 -2.01 4.67
N ARG A 52 11.79 -2.21 4.53
CA ARG A 52 11.16 -3.30 3.76
C ARG A 52 9.88 -2.83 3.05
N LEU A 53 9.64 -3.39 1.87
CA LEU A 53 8.43 -3.21 1.05
C LEU A 53 8.11 -4.51 0.34
N LEU A 54 6.83 -4.78 0.09
CA LEU A 54 6.41 -5.83 -0.82
C LEU A 54 6.64 -5.35 -2.25
N TYR A 55 7.38 -6.11 -3.04
CA TYR A 55 7.41 -6.00 -4.49
C TYR A 55 6.24 -6.81 -5.06
N VAL A 56 5.45 -6.20 -5.94
CA VAL A 56 4.17 -6.75 -6.38
C VAL A 56 3.97 -6.69 -7.90
N GLU A 57 5.03 -6.62 -8.70
CA GLU A 57 4.91 -6.49 -10.16
C GLU A 57 4.91 -7.85 -10.88
N ASN A 58 4.36 -7.93 -12.09
CA ASN A 58 4.44 -9.10 -12.98
C ASN A 58 4.06 -10.44 -12.30
N ASP A 59 2.95 -10.44 -11.56
CA ASP A 59 2.45 -11.57 -10.77
C ASP A 59 3.32 -12.05 -9.61
N ALA A 60 4.55 -11.55 -9.47
CA ALA A 60 5.37 -11.78 -8.30
C ALA A 60 4.83 -11.02 -7.08
N VAL A 61 4.96 -11.65 -5.92
CA VAL A 61 4.79 -10.99 -4.62
C VAL A 61 5.93 -11.46 -3.72
N CYS A 62 6.81 -10.57 -3.31
CA CYS A 62 7.91 -10.91 -2.42
C CYS A 62 8.37 -9.70 -1.60
N LEU A 63 9.05 -9.96 -0.50
CA LEU A 63 9.59 -8.94 0.39
C LEU A 63 10.93 -8.44 -0.16
N HIS A 64 11.07 -7.14 -0.37
CA HIS A 64 12.34 -6.50 -0.69
C HIS A 64 12.84 -5.74 0.52
N THR A 65 14.13 -5.89 0.83
CA THR A 65 14.86 -4.99 1.73
C THR A 65 15.36 -3.76 0.97
N VAL A 66 15.77 -2.72 1.70
CA VAL A 66 16.29 -1.45 1.14
C VAL A 66 17.41 -1.64 0.09
N GLN A 67 18.16 -2.75 0.14
CA GLN A 67 19.21 -3.09 -0.83
C GLN A 67 18.66 -3.54 -2.19
N LYS A 68 17.48 -4.19 -2.22
CA LYS A 68 16.80 -4.65 -3.44
C LYS A 68 15.88 -3.57 -4.05
N MET A 69 15.74 -2.42 -3.40
CA MET A 69 14.89 -1.32 -3.87
C MET A 69 15.68 -0.31 -4.71
N PRO A 70 15.03 0.38 -5.66
CA PRO A 70 15.65 1.51 -6.34
C PRO A 70 15.99 2.64 -5.35
N LYS A 71 16.99 3.47 -5.71
CA LYS A 71 17.39 4.63 -4.88
C LYS A 71 16.23 5.60 -4.61
N ARG A 72 15.29 5.69 -5.55
CA ARG A 72 14.02 6.41 -5.41
C ARG A 72 12.92 5.40 -5.62
N VAL A 73 12.30 4.97 -4.52
CA VAL A 73 11.18 4.03 -4.53
C VAL A 73 9.89 4.79 -4.28
N LEU A 74 8.92 4.60 -5.18
CA LEU A 74 7.54 5.05 -4.96
C LEU A 74 6.73 3.84 -4.54
N TYR A 75 5.96 4.00 -3.46
CA TYR A 75 5.19 2.92 -2.88
C TYR A 75 3.86 3.43 -2.36
N LEU A 76 2.92 2.50 -2.21
CA LEU A 76 1.65 2.71 -1.51
C LEU A 76 1.70 2.11 -0.12
N THR A 77 0.79 2.53 0.76
CA THR A 77 0.58 1.90 2.07
C THR A 77 -0.82 1.31 2.15
N LEU A 78 -0.97 0.26 2.96
CA LEU A 78 -2.29 -0.27 3.36
C LEU A 78 -2.55 0.02 4.84
N SER A 79 -3.60 0.78 5.12
CA SER A 79 -4.18 0.90 6.45
C SER A 79 -5.39 -0.02 6.57
N HIS A 80 -5.34 -0.97 7.49
CA HIS A 80 -6.40 -1.96 7.70
C HIS A 80 -6.48 -2.35 9.17
N CYS A 81 -7.65 -2.81 9.60
CA CYS A 81 -7.81 -3.44 10.90
C CYS A 81 -7.40 -4.91 10.79
N TRP A 82 -6.52 -5.38 11.68
CA TRP A 82 -6.03 -6.78 11.66
C TRP A 82 -7.13 -7.82 11.96
N GLY A 83 -8.31 -7.39 12.41
CA GLY A 83 -9.46 -8.27 12.64
C GLY A 83 -9.22 -9.32 13.74
N LYS A 84 -10.06 -10.37 13.76
CA LYS A 84 -10.00 -11.49 14.72
C LYS A 84 -9.35 -12.77 14.17
N LEU A 85 -8.99 -12.78 12.88
CA LEU A 85 -8.41 -13.94 12.21
C LEU A 85 -6.88 -13.93 12.29
N HIS A 86 -6.27 -15.09 12.10
CA HIS A 86 -4.82 -15.20 11.88
C HIS A 86 -4.46 -14.53 10.55
N ILE A 87 -4.11 -13.24 10.60
CA ILE A 87 -3.54 -12.56 9.44
C ILE A 87 -2.15 -13.13 9.15
N LEU A 88 -1.77 -13.18 7.87
CA LEU A 88 -0.41 -13.51 7.50
C LEU A 88 0.54 -12.45 8.08
N ARG A 89 1.59 -12.90 8.75
CA ARG A 89 2.58 -12.04 9.40
C ARG A 89 3.98 -12.43 8.97
N LEU A 90 4.84 -11.43 8.81
CA LEU A 90 6.27 -11.62 8.73
C LEU A 90 6.79 -11.99 10.12
N LEU A 91 7.48 -13.12 10.19
CA LEU A 91 8.10 -13.69 11.38
C LEU A 91 9.56 -14.01 11.05
N GLU A 92 10.43 -14.06 12.06
CA GLU A 92 11.84 -14.45 11.84
C GLU A 92 11.95 -15.81 11.14
N SER A 93 11.04 -16.73 11.45
CA SER A 93 10.98 -18.07 10.85
C SER A 93 10.58 -18.14 9.37
N ASN A 94 9.94 -17.09 8.82
CA ASN A 94 9.45 -17.08 7.44
C ASN A 94 10.04 -15.97 6.57
N GLU A 95 10.90 -15.11 7.12
CA GLU A 95 11.51 -13.97 6.43
C GLU A 95 12.22 -14.38 5.14
N ASP A 96 13.08 -15.40 5.20
CA ASP A 96 13.81 -15.92 4.04
C ASP A 96 12.86 -16.38 2.92
N SER A 97 11.76 -17.04 3.29
CA SER A 97 10.76 -17.51 2.33
C SER A 97 10.02 -16.35 1.67
N PHE A 98 9.71 -15.30 2.44
CA PHE A 98 8.99 -14.12 1.93
C PHE A 98 9.87 -13.30 0.97
N HIS A 99 11.19 -13.36 1.11
CA HIS A 99 12.13 -12.76 0.15
C HIS A 99 12.16 -13.46 -1.22
N ILE A 100 11.67 -14.69 -1.30
CA ILE A 100 11.62 -15.50 -2.51
C ILE A 100 10.25 -15.37 -3.17
N ASP A 101 9.19 -15.76 -2.45
CA ASP A 101 7.82 -15.76 -2.97
C ASP A 101 6.82 -15.76 -1.81
N ILE A 102 5.76 -14.99 -1.96
CA ILE A 102 4.58 -14.98 -1.10
C ILE A 102 3.39 -15.32 -2.00
N ARG A 103 2.90 -16.55 -1.89
CA ARG A 103 1.80 -17.01 -2.75
C ARG A 103 0.58 -16.13 -2.59
N MET A 104 0.13 -15.51 -3.68
CA MET A 104 -1.03 -14.62 -3.70
C MET A 104 -2.27 -15.26 -3.05
N GLN A 105 -2.47 -16.57 -3.24
CA GLN A 105 -3.63 -17.31 -2.70
C GLN A 105 -3.55 -17.54 -1.19
N SER A 106 -2.37 -17.39 -0.57
CA SER A 106 -2.21 -17.48 0.89
C SER A 106 -2.52 -16.16 1.61
N LEU A 107 -2.65 -15.07 0.85
CA LEU A 107 -2.91 -13.75 1.40
C LEU A 107 -4.40 -13.58 1.72
N PRO A 108 -4.74 -12.90 2.84
CA PRO A 108 -6.09 -12.43 3.08
C PRO A 108 -6.62 -11.62 1.89
N GLN A 109 -7.94 -11.68 1.66
CA GLN A 109 -8.60 -10.99 0.54
C GLN A 109 -8.25 -9.49 0.49
N THR A 110 -8.19 -8.82 1.65
CA THR A 110 -7.78 -7.41 1.76
C THR A 110 -6.38 -7.15 1.22
N PHE A 111 -5.43 -8.07 1.43
CA PHE A 111 -4.06 -7.92 0.94
C PHE A 111 -3.99 -8.19 -0.55
N GLN A 112 -4.74 -9.20 -1.03
CA GLN A 112 -4.87 -9.48 -2.45
C GLN A 112 -5.43 -8.26 -3.21
N ASP A 113 -6.46 -7.63 -2.67
CA ASP A 113 -7.07 -6.45 -3.29
C ASP A 113 -6.15 -5.23 -3.22
N ALA A 114 -5.46 -5.01 -2.11
CA ALA A 114 -4.45 -3.95 -2.01
C ALA A 114 -3.32 -4.13 -3.03
N ILE A 115 -2.87 -5.37 -3.27
CA ILE A 115 -1.88 -5.69 -4.30
C ILE A 115 -2.43 -5.38 -5.70
N LYS A 116 -3.65 -5.82 -6.02
CA LYS A 116 -4.29 -5.54 -7.32
C LYS A 116 -4.43 -4.03 -7.53
N ILE A 117 -4.86 -3.29 -6.52
CA ILE A 117 -4.99 -1.82 -6.56
C ILE A 117 -3.62 -1.18 -6.82
N THR A 118 -2.59 -1.59 -6.07
CA THR A 118 -1.22 -1.10 -6.25
C THR A 118 -0.75 -1.28 -7.70
N ARG A 119 -0.92 -2.48 -8.27
CA ARG A 119 -0.58 -2.79 -9.68
C ARG A 119 -1.35 -1.88 -10.64
N ARG A 120 -2.66 -1.73 -10.43
CA ARG A 120 -3.53 -0.93 -11.31
C ARG A 120 -3.27 0.57 -11.25
N LEU A 121 -2.78 1.06 -10.12
CA LEU A 121 -2.33 2.45 -9.98
C LEU A 121 -0.94 2.69 -10.57
N GLY A 122 -0.28 1.66 -11.12
CA GLY A 122 1.03 1.76 -11.75
C GLY A 122 2.20 1.75 -10.77
N PHE A 123 2.01 1.20 -9.56
CA PHE A 123 3.05 1.06 -8.56
C PHE A 123 3.48 -0.40 -8.44
N SER A 124 4.78 -0.61 -8.18
CA SER A 124 5.36 -1.94 -7.97
C SER A 124 5.62 -2.27 -6.50
N TYR A 125 5.41 -1.30 -5.59
CA TYR A 125 5.73 -1.45 -4.18
C TYR A 125 4.56 -1.09 -3.26
N LEU A 126 4.35 -1.93 -2.25
CA LEU A 126 3.32 -1.78 -1.23
C LEU A 126 3.92 -2.02 0.15
N TRP A 127 3.54 -1.19 1.11
CA TRP A 127 3.85 -1.39 2.53
C TRP A 127 2.61 -1.87 3.27
N ILE A 128 2.73 -2.98 3.98
CA ILE A 128 1.72 -3.52 4.90
C ILE A 128 2.44 -3.83 6.20
N ASP A 129 2.00 -3.23 7.31
CA ASP A 129 2.63 -3.35 8.62
C ASP A 129 2.92 -4.80 9.03
N SER A 130 1.93 -5.68 8.90
CA SER A 130 2.02 -7.10 9.25
C SER A 130 3.02 -7.89 8.40
N LEU A 131 3.34 -7.44 7.18
CA LEU A 131 4.25 -8.11 6.25
C LEU A 131 5.60 -7.39 6.06
N CYS A 132 5.73 -6.15 6.53
CA CYS A 132 6.96 -5.34 6.42
C CYS A 132 7.68 -5.14 7.76
N ILE A 133 7.08 -5.58 8.87
CA ILE A 133 7.65 -5.57 10.22
C ILE A 133 7.68 -7.00 10.73
N ILE A 134 8.81 -7.43 11.29
CA ILE A 134 8.97 -8.76 11.90
C ILE A 134 8.20 -8.77 13.23
N GLN A 135 7.09 -9.48 13.26
CA GLN A 135 6.07 -9.34 14.32
C GLN A 135 6.43 -10.02 15.64
N ASP A 136 7.32 -11.01 15.61
CA ASP A 136 7.85 -11.71 16.78
C ASP A 136 9.20 -11.15 17.27
N SER A 137 9.76 -10.15 16.58
CA SER A 137 10.99 -9.47 16.99
C SER A 137 10.68 -8.12 17.63
N LYS A 138 10.81 -8.03 18.96
CA LYS A 138 10.56 -6.79 19.71
C LYS A 138 11.45 -5.63 19.25
N GLU A 139 12.70 -5.93 18.91
CA GLU A 139 13.66 -4.92 18.43
C GLU A 139 13.25 -4.36 17.07
N ASP A 140 12.94 -5.23 16.11
CA ASP A 140 12.48 -4.81 14.78
C ASP A 140 11.17 -4.02 14.87
N TRP A 141 10.22 -4.50 15.67
CA TRP A 141 8.95 -3.82 15.88
C TRP A 141 9.14 -2.40 16.41
N LEU A 142 9.98 -2.21 17.44
CA LEU A 142 10.24 -0.87 18.00
C LEU A 142 10.87 0.06 16.97
N ARG A 143 11.82 -0.44 16.17
CA ARG A 143 12.47 0.32 15.11
C ARG A 143 11.48 0.74 14.03
N GLU A 144 10.68 -0.18 13.50
CA GLU A 144 9.75 0.10 12.42
C GLU A 144 8.55 0.93 12.88
N ALA A 145 8.05 0.70 14.10
CA ALA A 145 6.97 1.52 14.68
C ALA A 145 7.39 2.99 14.82
N ALA A 146 8.64 3.26 15.20
CA ALA A 146 9.17 4.63 15.24
C ALA A 146 9.27 5.28 13.85
N LEU A 147 9.37 4.49 12.78
CA LEU A 147 9.40 4.96 11.39
C LEU A 147 8.01 5.05 10.75
N MET A 148 6.99 4.42 11.33
CA MET A 148 5.66 4.28 10.74
C MET A 148 5.08 5.61 10.24
N GLY A 149 5.17 6.67 11.05
CA GLY A 149 4.72 8.01 10.64
C GLY A 149 5.44 8.54 9.41
N LYS A 150 6.76 8.29 9.28
CA LYS A 150 7.53 8.63 8.07
C LYS A 150 7.15 7.75 6.88
N ILE A 151 6.87 6.47 7.10
CA ILE A 151 6.45 5.55 6.05
C ILE A 151 5.13 6.01 5.44
N TYR A 152 4.11 6.30 6.25
CA TYR A 152 2.84 6.83 5.73
C TYR A 152 2.98 8.20 5.10
N LYS A 153 3.77 9.10 5.69
CA LYS A 153 3.99 10.46 5.15
C LYS A 153 4.63 10.45 3.76
N ASN A 154 5.53 9.50 3.50
CA ASN A 154 6.29 9.42 2.25
C ASN A 154 5.69 8.47 1.20
N ALA A 155 4.57 7.82 1.51
CA ALA A 155 3.83 7.03 0.52
C ALA A 155 3.21 7.93 -0.55
N ALA A 156 3.07 7.42 -1.78
CA ALA A 156 2.40 8.16 -2.84
C ALA A 156 0.88 8.22 -2.63
N CYS A 157 0.30 7.17 -2.04
CA CYS A 157 -1.09 7.10 -1.64
C CYS A 157 -1.26 6.04 -0.53
N ASN A 158 -2.29 6.21 0.29
CA ASN A 158 -2.71 5.22 1.28
C ASN A 158 -4.01 4.55 0.83
N ILE A 159 -4.00 3.23 0.72
CA ILE A 159 -5.18 2.40 0.55
C ILE A 159 -5.76 2.18 1.95
N ALA A 160 -7.03 2.55 2.15
CA ALA A 160 -7.73 2.33 3.41
C ALA A 160 -8.76 1.21 3.25
N ALA A 161 -8.68 0.19 4.12
CA ALA A 161 -9.64 -0.90 4.23
C ALA A 161 -10.26 -0.86 5.65
N PRO A 162 -11.30 -0.02 5.86
CA PRO A 162 -11.84 0.24 7.19
C PRO A 162 -12.70 -0.90 7.75
N ASP A 163 -13.13 -1.84 6.90
CA ASP A 163 -14.02 -2.91 7.29
C ASP A 163 -13.26 -4.23 7.53
N ALA A 164 -13.29 -4.72 8.77
CA ALA A 164 -12.77 -6.03 9.16
C ALA A 164 -13.85 -7.12 9.18
N SER A 165 -15.10 -6.79 8.82
CA SER A 165 -16.25 -7.68 9.01
C SER A 165 -16.35 -8.81 7.99
N SER A 166 -15.49 -8.85 6.96
CA SER A 166 -15.55 -9.90 5.94
C SER A 166 -14.16 -10.32 5.45
N GLY A 167 -13.44 -11.06 6.30
CA GLY A 167 -12.40 -12.00 5.87
C GLY A 167 -12.95 -13.22 5.12
N GLN A 168 -14.14 -13.10 4.54
CA GLN A 168 -14.79 -14.04 3.65
C GLN A 168 -15.60 -13.22 2.63
N GLN A 169 -15.10 -13.21 1.39
CA GLN A 169 -15.89 -13.20 0.17
C GLN A 169 -15.01 -13.70 -0.97
#